data_AF-A0A259DXE8-F1
#
_entry.id   AF-A0A259DXE8-F1
#
_cell.length_a   1.000
_cell.length_b   1.000
_cell.length_c   1.000
_cell.angle_alpha   90.00
_cell.angle_beta   90.00
_cell.angle_gamma   90.00
#
_symmetry.space_group_name_H-M   'P 1'
#
loop_
_entity.id
_entity.type
_entity.pdbx_description
1 polymer ?
#
loop_
_entity_poly.entity_id
_entity_poly.type
_entity_poly.pdbx_seq_one_letter_code
_entity_poly.pdbx_strand_id
1 'polypeptide(L)'
;MFSLAGCSAPSEGDDPDGLHDRRSVPALVGEHMYSCRDGSKVDAHFLADGLTLDISRVPDGKPERLSAPATGLTFIGHKVNVTISDGDTMVITRADAKSLPCRRIRTISLSKSETQTAAYMRGADHD
;
A
#
# COMPACT_ATOMS: atom_id res chain seq x y z
N MET A 1 -27.12 31.86 20.94
CA MET A 1 -27.14 30.39 20.73
C MET A 1 -26.45 30.12 19.42
N PHE A 2 -25.16 29.79 19.44
CA PHE A 2 -24.39 29.48 18.24
C PHE A 2 -24.35 27.96 18.08
N SER A 3 -25.04 27.47 17.05
CA SER A 3 -25.06 26.07 16.67
C SER A 3 -23.66 25.66 16.20
N LEU A 4 -23.04 24.72 16.91
CA LEU A 4 -21.84 24.04 16.45
C LEU A 4 -22.24 23.15 15.26
N ALA A 5 -21.85 23.56 14.06
CA ALA A 5 -21.93 22.73 12.87
C ALA A 5 -21.06 21.50 13.09
N GLY A 6 -21.66 20.31 12.98
CA GLY A 6 -20.95 19.05 13.06
C GLY A 6 -19.91 18.94 11.96
N CYS A 7 -18.67 18.64 12.35
CA CYS A 7 -17.70 18.08 11.42
C CYS A 7 -18.16 16.66 11.08
N SER A 8 -18.85 16.50 9.96
CA SER A 8 -19.02 15.20 9.32
C SER A 8 -17.63 14.67 8.97
N ALA A 9 -17.17 13.64 9.68
CA ALA A 9 -16.03 12.86 9.25
C ALA A 9 -16.38 12.22 7.89
N PRO A 10 -15.49 12.26 6.87
CA PRO A 10 -15.71 11.47 5.68
C PRO A 10 -15.68 9.99 6.07
N SER A 11 -16.78 9.30 5.80
CA SER A 11 -16.92 7.87 5.99
C SER A 11 -15.88 7.12 5.17
N GLU A 12 -15.27 6.14 5.84
CA GLU A 12 -14.35 5.16 5.30
C GLU A 12 -14.98 4.44 4.09
N GLY A 13 -14.23 4.34 2.98
CA GLY A 13 -14.59 3.44 1.88
C GLY A 13 -14.33 3.92 0.45
N ASP A 14 -13.91 5.15 0.23
CA ASP A 14 -13.57 5.64 -1.11
C ASP A 14 -12.21 6.34 -1.04
N ASP A 15 -11.13 5.59 -1.27
CA ASP A 15 -9.85 6.21 -1.60
C ASP A 15 -10.02 6.82 -3.01
N PRO A 16 -10.03 8.16 -3.17
CA PRO A 16 -10.34 8.82 -4.44
C PRO A 16 -9.32 8.51 -5.55
N ASP A 17 -8.21 7.87 -5.17
CA ASP A 17 -7.10 7.49 -6.02
C ASP A 17 -7.13 6.00 -6.42
N GLY A 18 -8.09 5.19 -5.94
CA GLY A 18 -8.21 3.76 -6.26
C GLY A 18 -7.10 2.88 -5.66
N LEU A 19 -6.59 3.26 -4.49
CA LEU A 19 -5.64 2.45 -3.72
C LEU A 19 -6.38 1.30 -3.05
N HIS A 20 -5.66 0.22 -2.74
CA HIS A 20 -6.27 -0.87 -1.97
C HIS A 20 -6.36 -0.50 -0.50
N ASP A 21 -7.41 -0.99 0.17
CA ASP A 21 -7.63 -0.70 1.59
C ASP A 21 -6.43 -1.14 2.43
N ARG A 22 -5.70 -0.14 2.91
CA ARG A 22 -4.48 -0.28 3.73
C ARG A 22 -4.75 -1.01 5.04
N ARG A 23 -5.97 -0.90 5.60
CA ARG A 23 -6.35 -1.58 6.84
C ARG A 23 -6.53 -3.08 6.64
N SER A 24 -6.72 -3.51 5.40
CA SER A 24 -6.85 -4.92 5.03
C SER A 24 -5.52 -5.64 4.84
N VAL A 25 -4.39 -4.91 4.84
CA VAL A 25 -3.04 -5.46 4.63
C VAL A 25 -2.33 -5.65 5.98
N PRO A 26 -2.21 -6.90 6.47
CA PRO A 26 -1.55 -7.15 7.75
C PRO A 26 -0.08 -6.77 7.69
N ALA A 27 0.44 -6.17 8.76
CA ALA A 27 1.85 -5.83 8.91
C ALA A 27 2.43 -4.88 7.83
N LEU A 28 1.60 -4.02 7.23
CA LEU A 28 2.04 -2.96 6.33
C LEU A 28 3.01 -1.99 7.05
N VAL A 29 4.19 -1.78 6.49
CA VAL A 29 5.21 -0.83 7.01
C VAL A 29 5.52 0.31 6.05
N GLY A 30 5.15 0.19 4.78
CA GLY A 30 5.31 1.25 3.80
C GLY A 30 4.48 1.01 2.55
N GLU A 31 4.05 2.09 1.92
CA GLU A 31 3.30 2.05 0.68
C GLU A 31 3.91 3.03 -0.32
N HIS A 32 4.06 2.58 -1.57
CA HIS A 32 4.63 3.35 -2.65
C HIS A 32 3.77 3.23 -3.91
N MET A 33 3.49 4.35 -4.55
CA MET A 33 2.81 4.39 -5.83
C MET A 33 3.84 4.57 -6.94
N TYR A 34 3.77 3.73 -7.97
CA TYR A 34 4.64 3.78 -9.14
C TYR A 34 3.82 4.11 -10.40
N SER A 35 4.40 4.92 -11.29
CA SER A 35 3.91 5.09 -12.66
C SER A 35 4.81 4.32 -13.62
N CYS A 36 4.20 3.47 -14.44
CA CYS A 36 4.88 2.63 -15.40
C CYS A 36 4.94 3.28 -16.78
N ARG A 37 5.91 2.86 -17.59
CA ARG A 37 6.09 3.39 -18.96
C ARG A 37 4.87 3.17 -19.87
N ASP A 38 4.04 2.17 -19.59
CA ASP A 38 2.78 1.90 -20.31
C ASP A 38 1.62 2.83 -19.87
N GLY A 39 1.88 3.78 -18.97
CA GLY A 39 0.89 4.69 -18.41
C GLY A 39 0.10 4.11 -17.24
N SER A 40 0.25 2.81 -16.95
CA SER A 40 -0.40 2.21 -15.79
C SER A 40 0.23 2.67 -14.48
N LYS A 41 -0.54 2.59 -13.40
CA LYS A 41 -0.07 2.84 -12.04
C LYS A 41 -0.10 1.55 -11.23
N VAL A 42 0.88 1.41 -10.35
CA VAL A 42 1.02 0.24 -9.47
C VAL A 42 1.14 0.73 -8.05
N ASP A 43 0.23 0.23 -7.22
CA ASP A 43 0.32 0.37 -5.77
C ASP A 43 1.16 -0.77 -5.21
N ALA A 44 2.03 -0.46 -4.25
CA ALA A 44 3.04 -1.38 -3.73
C ALA A 44 3.15 -1.25 -2.22
N HIS A 45 2.79 -2.32 -1.52
CA HIS A 45 2.69 -2.42 -0.07
C HIS A 45 3.81 -3.30 0.46
N PHE A 46 4.74 -2.70 1.19
CA PHE A 46 5.87 -3.37 1.84
C PHE A 46 5.44 -3.87 3.21
N LEU A 47 5.65 -5.15 3.48
CA LEU A 47 5.27 -5.77 4.75
C LEU A 47 6.47 -5.82 5.72
N ALA A 48 6.17 -6.01 7.00
CA ALA A 48 7.12 -5.82 8.11
C ALA A 48 8.35 -6.73 8.08
N ASP A 49 8.30 -7.86 7.36
CA ASP A 49 9.46 -8.74 7.19
C ASP A 49 10.50 -8.15 6.22
N GLY A 50 10.16 -7.10 5.46
CA GLY A 50 11.02 -6.50 4.44
C GLY A 50 11.31 -7.41 3.24
N LEU A 51 10.64 -8.55 3.15
CA LEU A 51 10.81 -9.59 2.14
C LEU A 51 9.51 -9.91 1.40
N THR A 52 8.38 -9.42 1.88
CA THR A 52 7.07 -9.58 1.27
C THR A 52 6.56 -8.26 0.71
N LEU A 53 6.05 -8.30 -0.51
CA LEU A 53 5.51 -7.17 -1.25
C LEU A 53 4.15 -7.55 -1.81
N ASP A 54 3.11 -6.79 -1.46
CA ASP A 54 1.83 -6.83 -2.15
C ASP A 54 1.82 -5.75 -3.24
N ILE A 55 1.50 -6.12 -4.48
CA ILE A 55 1.34 -5.15 -5.57
C ILE A 55 -0.04 -5.26 -6.19
N SER A 56 -0.51 -4.16 -6.77
CA SER A 56 -1.73 -4.17 -7.56
C SER A 56 -1.71 -3.07 -8.61
N ARG A 57 -2.55 -3.22 -9.64
CA ARG A 57 -2.71 -2.21 -10.68
C ARG A 57 -3.90 -1.33 -10.36
N VAL A 58 -3.70 -0.03 -10.26
CA VAL A 58 -4.79 0.92 -9.97
C VAL A 58 -5.68 1.12 -11.21
N PRO A 59 -7.01 1.28 -11.06
CA PRO A 59 -7.74 1.30 -9.78
C PRO A 59 -8.25 -0.07 -9.29
N ASP A 60 -8.49 -1.03 -10.16
CA ASP A 60 -9.28 -2.24 -9.81
C ASP A 60 -8.50 -3.56 -9.93
N GLY A 61 -7.17 -3.50 -10.06
CA GLY A 61 -6.33 -4.67 -10.20
C GLY A 61 -6.30 -5.49 -8.92
N LYS A 62 -6.46 -6.81 -9.01
CA LYS A 62 -6.36 -7.68 -7.83
C LYS A 62 -4.94 -7.61 -7.25
N PRO A 63 -4.79 -7.50 -5.92
CA PRO A 63 -3.50 -7.61 -5.28
C PRO A 63 -2.84 -8.97 -5.55
N GLU A 64 -1.57 -8.96 -5.90
CA GLU A 64 -0.70 -10.13 -6.01
C GLU A 64 0.40 -10.02 -4.95
N ARG A 65 0.61 -11.10 -4.19
CA ARG A 65 1.66 -11.20 -3.20
C ARG A 65 2.93 -11.77 -3.80
N LEU A 66 4.05 -11.12 -3.54
CA LEU A 66 5.37 -11.55 -3.94
C LEU A 66 6.27 -11.70 -2.71
N SER A 67 7.29 -12.56 -2.85
CA SER A 67 8.30 -12.78 -1.80
C SER A 67 9.71 -12.75 -2.38
N ALA A 68 10.65 -12.19 -1.64
CA ALA A 68 12.06 -12.21 -1.96
C ALA A 68 12.80 -13.20 -1.02
N PRO A 69 13.78 -13.96 -1.52
CA PRO A 69 14.55 -14.87 -0.67
C PRO A 69 15.50 -14.14 0.30
N ALA A 70 15.86 -12.88 0.00
CA ALA A 70 16.61 -11.99 0.88
C ALA A 70 16.41 -10.53 0.46
N THR A 71 16.78 -9.59 1.35
CA THR A 71 16.68 -8.15 1.09
C THR A 71 17.48 -7.75 -0.15
N GLY A 72 16.90 -6.89 -1.00
CA GLY A 72 17.53 -6.40 -2.22
C GLY A 72 17.50 -7.38 -3.40
N LEU A 73 16.95 -8.57 -3.22
CA LEU A 73 16.71 -9.52 -4.31
C LEU A 73 15.33 -9.31 -4.94
N THR A 74 15.14 -9.92 -6.11
CA THR A 74 13.86 -9.90 -6.82
C THR A 74 12.75 -10.52 -5.97
N PHE A 75 11.63 -9.82 -5.90
CA PHE A 75 10.36 -10.34 -5.40
C PHE A 75 9.74 -11.24 -6.47
N ILE A 76 9.35 -12.44 -6.08
CA ILE A 76 8.86 -13.50 -6.96
C ILE A 76 7.39 -13.74 -6.64
N GLY A 77 6.53 -13.59 -7.64
CA GLY A 77 5.12 -13.91 -7.62
C GLY A 77 4.79 -15.11 -8.52
N HIS A 78 3.50 -15.38 -8.71
CA HIS A 78 3.08 -16.51 -9.53
C HIS A 78 3.24 -16.21 -11.03
N LYS A 79 2.86 -15.00 -11.46
CA LYS A 79 2.92 -14.59 -12.88
C LYS A 79 3.79 -13.36 -13.12
N VAL A 80 4.29 -12.76 -12.05
CA VAL A 80 5.04 -11.52 -12.10
C VAL A 80 6.19 -11.55 -11.12
N ASN A 81 7.32 -11.00 -11.56
CA ASN A 81 8.48 -10.75 -10.73
C ASN A 81 8.73 -9.24 -10.69
N VAL A 82 9.25 -8.77 -9.56
CA VAL A 82 9.52 -7.36 -9.33
C VAL A 82 10.93 -7.17 -8.80
N THR A 83 11.71 -6.34 -9.48
CA THR A 83 12.98 -5.84 -8.96
C THR A 83 12.82 -4.37 -8.59
N ILE A 84 13.34 -3.99 -7.43
CA ILE A 84 13.35 -2.61 -6.96
C ILE A 84 14.80 -2.17 -6.80
N SER A 85 15.14 -1.02 -7.36
CA SER A 85 16.48 -0.44 -7.31
C SER A 85 16.40 1.00 -6.85
N ASP A 86 17.28 1.37 -5.93
CA ASP A 86 17.39 2.71 -5.32
C ASP A 86 16.10 3.19 -4.63
N GLY A 87 15.13 2.28 -4.40
CA GLY A 87 13.79 2.58 -3.90
C GLY A 87 12.86 3.31 -4.89
N ASP A 88 13.40 3.98 -5.90
CA ASP A 88 12.64 4.77 -6.87
C ASP A 88 12.31 4.02 -8.17
N THR A 89 13.10 3.00 -8.50
CA THR A 89 12.94 2.25 -9.75
C THR A 89 12.30 0.91 -9.45
N MET A 90 11.18 0.62 -10.10
CA MET A 90 10.59 -0.70 -10.11
C MET A 90 10.63 -1.26 -11.53
N VAL A 91 11.00 -2.53 -11.68
CA VAL A 91 10.89 -3.25 -12.95
C VAL A 91 10.01 -4.46 -12.76
N ILE A 92 8.91 -4.50 -13.51
CA ILE A 92 7.95 -5.59 -13.51
C ILE A 92 8.29 -6.51 -14.69
N THR A 93 8.51 -7.80 -14.43
CA THR A 93 8.75 -8.80 -15.46
C THR A 93 7.64 -9.85 -15.42
N ARG A 94 7.09 -10.20 -16.57
CA ARG A 94 6.10 -11.27 -16.75
C ARG A 94 6.65 -12.25 -17.78
N ALA A 95 6.37 -13.55 -17.61
CA ALA A 95 6.96 -14.61 -18.44
C ALA A 95 6.83 -14.36 -19.95
N ASP A 96 5.68 -13.84 -20.38
CA ASP A 96 5.35 -13.66 -21.81
C ASP A 96 5.35 -12.20 -22.26
N ALA A 97 5.96 -11.30 -21.48
CA ALA A 97 5.97 -9.86 -21.80
C ALA A 97 7.33 -9.21 -21.60
N LYS A 98 7.57 -8.13 -22.35
CA LYS A 98 8.71 -7.26 -22.11
C LYS A 98 8.63 -6.67 -20.70
N SER A 99 9.79 -6.55 -20.06
CA SER A 99 9.89 -5.87 -18.77
C SER A 99 9.31 -4.45 -18.84
N LEU A 100 8.56 -4.09 -17.82
CA LEU A 100 7.86 -2.84 -17.68
C LEU A 100 8.55 -2.00 -16.59
N PRO A 101 9.34 -0.99 -16.97
CA PRO A 101 9.93 -0.08 -15.99
C PRO A 101 8.88 0.89 -15.46
N CYS A 102 8.96 1.13 -14.16
CA CYS A 102 8.11 2.05 -13.42
C CYS A 102 8.96 2.93 -12.50
N ARG A 103 8.49 4.15 -12.26
CA ARG A 103 9.11 5.15 -11.40
C ARG A 103 8.19 5.48 -10.24
N ARG A 104 8.75 5.54 -9.05
CA ARG A 104 8.00 5.97 -7.87
C ARG A 104 7.53 7.41 -8.08
N ILE A 105 6.25 7.63 -7.84
CA ILE A 105 5.62 8.95 -7.94
C ILE A 105 5.11 9.45 -6.60
N ARG A 106 4.84 8.55 -5.64
CA ARG A 106 4.46 8.90 -4.27
C ARG A 106 4.94 7.85 -3.29
N THR A 107 5.29 8.31 -2.09
CA THR A 107 5.50 7.47 -0.91
C THR A 107 4.45 7.83 0.12
N ILE A 108 3.75 6.84 0.65
CA ILE A 108 2.78 7.00 1.70
C ILE A 108 3.27 6.21 2.91
N SER A 109 3.98 6.89 3.81
CA SER A 109 4.36 6.29 5.09
C SER A 109 3.12 6.20 5.97
N LEU A 110 2.87 5.04 6.57
CA LEU A 110 1.92 4.95 7.67
C LEU A 110 2.53 5.68 8.86
N SER A 111 2.19 6.97 9.05
CA SER A 111 2.30 7.58 10.37
C SER A 111 1.42 6.74 11.28
N LYS A 112 2.05 5.98 12.19
CA LYS A 112 1.41 5.24 13.27
C LYS A 112 0.20 6.04 13.76
N SER A 113 -0.99 5.48 13.64
CA SER A 113 -2.22 6.17 13.97
C SER A 113 -2.13 6.78 15.36
N GLU A 114 -2.25 8.10 15.46
CA GLU A 114 -2.58 8.81 16.71
C GLU A 114 -4.04 8.51 17.15
N THR A 115 -4.55 7.32 16.84
CA THR A 115 -5.92 6.89 17.12
C THR A 115 -5.96 5.45 17.65
N GLN A 116 -4.88 4.96 18.25
CA GLN A 116 -4.87 3.70 19.00
C GLN A 116 -4.57 3.90 20.50
N THR A 117 -4.99 5.03 21.07
CA THR A 117 -4.99 5.27 22.53
C THR A 117 -6.40 5.51 23.10
N ALA A 118 -7.42 5.75 22.26
CA ALA A 118 -8.76 6.09 22.74
C ALA A 118 -9.65 4.86 23.07
N ALA A 119 -9.31 3.66 22.59
CA ALA A 119 -10.10 2.45 22.82
C ALA A 119 -9.79 1.73 24.14
N TYR A 120 -8.66 2.03 24.80
CA TYR A 120 -8.27 1.38 26.06
C TYR A 120 -8.82 2.08 27.31
N MET A 121 -9.27 3.34 27.21
CA MET A 121 -9.64 4.16 28.38
C MET A 121 -11.16 4.33 28.58
N ARG A 122 -12.02 3.71 27.77
CA ARG A 122 -13.49 3.86 27.85
C ARG A 122 -14.21 2.69 28.55
N GLY A 123 -13.46 1.79 29.19
CA GLY A 123 -13.98 0.60 29.89
C GLY A 123 -14.04 0.71 31.41
N ALA A 124 -14.11 1.91 31.98
CA ALA A 124 -14.25 2.09 33.43
C ALA A 124 -15.17 3.28 33.71
N ASP A 125 -16.48 3.03 33.73
CA ASP A 125 -17.48 3.71 34.58
C ASP A 125 -18.87 3.20 34.13
N HIS A 126 -19.28 2.09 34.71
CA HIS A 126 -20.67 1.70 34.87
C HIS A 126 -20.81 1.30 36.34
N ASP A 127 -21.27 2.25 37.16
CA ASP A 127 -22.13 2.00 38.32
C ASP A 127 -23.04 3.22 38.53
#